data_AF-A0AAP1CB31-F1
#
_entry.id   AF-A0AAP1CB31-F1
#
_cell.length_a   1.000
_cell.length_b   1.000
_cell.length_c   1.000
_cell.angle_alpha   90.00
_cell.angle_beta   90.00
_cell.angle_gamma   90.00
#
_symmetry.space_group_name_H-M   'P 1'
#
loop_
_entity.id
_entity.type
_entity.pdbx_description
1 polymer ?
#
loop_
_entity_poly.entity_id
_entity_poly.type
_entity_poly.pdbx_seq_one_letter_code
_entity_poly.pdbx_strand_id
1 'polypeptide(L)'
;MQHVSDIADGAYYGAADGSEFQVDHVSYFSGGNSGIHGGAGTDTLKLTGAGQVLDLSKLINVDGHDKISSIEIIDITGTGNNTLKLSMSDVLELGHKDLFLVDGHTQLMVNGNSGDRVDLSDMSGLEAGGWTKEGTVAVNGSAYVVYENTALNVELLVQSTVTTQLV
;
A
#
# COMPACT_ATOMS: atom_id res chain seq x y z
N MET A 1 11.52 -12.62 -4.55
CA MET A 1 10.24 -13.05 -3.98
C MET A 1 10.51 -13.76 -2.66
N GLN A 2 9.80 -13.38 -1.60
CA GLN A 2 9.92 -13.96 -0.26
C GLN A 2 8.51 -14.34 0.24
N HIS A 3 8.34 -15.57 0.73
CA HIS A 3 7.11 -15.99 1.37
C HIS A 3 7.14 -15.64 2.86
N VAL A 4 6.14 -14.90 3.32
CA VAL A 4 5.98 -14.47 4.70
C VAL A 4 5.13 -15.50 5.44
N SER A 5 5.76 -16.18 6.39
CA SER A 5 5.14 -17.27 7.14
C SER A 5 4.39 -16.75 8.36
N ASP A 6 3.16 -17.22 8.57
CA ASP A 6 2.29 -16.83 9.69
C ASP A 6 2.76 -17.34 11.06
N ILE A 7 3.71 -18.28 11.09
CA ILE A 7 4.35 -18.81 12.30
C ILE A 7 5.71 -18.17 12.62
N ALA A 8 6.20 -17.25 11.79
CA ALA A 8 7.48 -16.60 12.02
C ALA A 8 7.31 -15.31 12.86
N ASP A 9 7.91 -15.29 14.05
CA ASP A 9 8.09 -14.06 14.84
C ASP A 9 9.39 -13.36 14.41
N GLY A 10 9.43 -12.88 13.17
CA GLY A 10 10.62 -12.22 12.62
C GLY A 10 10.31 -11.35 11.42
N ALA A 11 11.12 -10.32 11.22
CA ALA A 11 10.99 -9.38 10.12
C ALA A 11 11.65 -9.87 8.84
N TYR A 12 11.09 -9.49 7.71
CA TYR A 12 11.61 -9.74 6.36
C TYR A 12 12.17 -8.45 5.77
N TYR A 13 13.29 -8.56 5.05
CA TYR A 13 14.02 -7.43 4.48
C TYR A 13 14.23 -7.64 2.98
N GLY A 14 14.01 -6.60 2.18
CA GLY A 14 14.14 -6.67 0.73
C GLY A 14 15.58 -6.50 0.25
N ALA A 15 15.78 -6.88 -1.01
CA ALA A 15 17.01 -6.70 -1.77
C ALA A 15 17.01 -5.35 -2.52
N ALA A 16 18.17 -4.90 -2.97
CA ALA A 16 18.36 -3.57 -3.55
C ALA A 16 17.67 -3.33 -4.91
N ASP A 17 17.25 -4.40 -5.60
CA ASP A 17 16.55 -4.37 -6.89
C ASP A 17 15.03 -4.45 -6.75
N GLY A 18 14.50 -4.39 -5.52
CA GLY A 18 13.09 -4.55 -5.21
C GLY A 18 12.71 -6.00 -4.93
N SER A 19 11.74 -6.19 -4.06
CA SER A 19 11.29 -7.48 -3.54
C SER A 19 9.77 -7.59 -3.53
N GLU A 20 9.26 -8.76 -3.91
CA GLU A 20 7.88 -9.14 -3.63
C GLU A 20 7.84 -9.98 -2.35
N PHE A 21 7.04 -9.54 -1.38
CA PHE A 21 6.71 -10.25 -0.14
C PHE A 21 5.29 -10.81 -0.24
N GLN A 22 5.16 -12.13 -0.23
CA GLN A 22 3.86 -12.81 -0.29
C GLN A 22 3.36 -13.11 1.12
N VAL A 23 2.26 -12.48 1.50
CA VAL A 23 1.64 -12.57 2.83
C VAL A 23 0.36 -13.39 2.74
N ASP A 24 0.41 -14.59 3.30
CA ASP A 24 -0.74 -15.50 3.33
C ASP A 24 -1.85 -14.97 4.25
N HIS A 25 -1.47 -14.55 5.45
CA HIS A 25 -2.40 -14.05 6.46
C HIS A 25 -1.91 -12.72 7.05
N VAL A 26 -2.74 -11.67 7.02
CA VAL A 26 -2.47 -10.35 7.66
C VAL A 26 -2.22 -10.49 9.16
N SER A 27 -2.70 -11.57 9.79
CA SER A 27 -2.39 -11.90 11.19
C SER A 27 -0.89 -12.05 11.46
N TYR A 28 -0.05 -12.27 10.45
CA TYR A 28 1.41 -12.16 10.57
C TYR A 28 1.85 -10.87 11.29
N PHE A 29 1.22 -9.74 10.99
CA PHE A 29 1.57 -8.46 11.60
C PHE A 29 1.24 -8.35 13.10
N SER A 30 0.51 -9.31 13.67
CA SER A 30 0.27 -9.36 15.11
C SER A 30 1.46 -9.88 15.93
N GLY A 31 2.47 -10.47 15.28
CA GLY A 31 3.71 -10.91 15.96
C GLY A 31 4.49 -9.73 16.55
N GLY A 32 5.17 -9.94 17.67
CA GLY A 32 5.95 -8.88 18.34
C GLY A 32 7.11 -8.40 17.47
N ASN A 33 7.81 -9.33 16.81
CA ASN A 33 8.97 -9.08 15.97
C ASN A 33 8.66 -9.18 14.47
N SER A 34 7.39 -9.28 14.09
CA SER A 34 6.99 -9.24 12.68
C SER A 34 7.33 -7.89 12.06
N GLY A 35 7.65 -7.90 10.77
CA GLY A 35 7.90 -6.69 9.98
C GLY A 35 8.19 -7.02 8.52
N ILE A 36 7.89 -6.12 7.61
CA ILE A 36 8.26 -6.20 6.19
C ILE A 36 8.90 -4.88 5.81
N HIS A 37 10.17 -4.92 5.43
CA HIS A 37 10.95 -3.74 5.11
C HIS A 37 11.56 -3.92 3.73
N GLY A 38 11.05 -3.22 2.70
CA GLY A 38 11.53 -3.43 1.33
C GLY A 38 12.96 -2.94 1.09
N GLY A 39 13.34 -1.84 1.73
CA GLY A 39 14.68 -1.28 1.58
C GLY A 39 14.78 -0.44 0.31
N ALA A 40 15.65 -0.84 -0.62
CA ALA A 40 15.89 -0.08 -1.85
C ALA A 40 15.28 -0.81 -3.05
N GLY A 41 14.90 -0.03 -4.06
CA GLY A 41 14.20 -0.56 -5.23
C GLY A 41 12.71 -0.26 -5.14
N THR A 42 11.91 -1.03 -5.88
CA THR A 42 10.45 -0.95 -5.83
C THR A 42 9.94 -2.25 -5.25
N ASP A 43 9.41 -2.17 -4.04
CA ASP A 43 9.02 -3.32 -3.26
C ASP A 43 7.49 -3.49 -3.24
N THR A 44 7.07 -4.76 -3.21
CA THR A 44 5.67 -5.15 -3.28
C THR A 44 5.29 -5.99 -2.07
N LEU A 45 4.26 -5.59 -1.32
CA LEU A 45 3.56 -6.47 -0.39
C LEU A 45 2.33 -7.04 -1.11
N LYS A 46 2.30 -8.36 -1.28
CA LYS A 46 1.22 -9.08 -1.95
C LYS A 46 0.44 -9.94 -0.97
N LEU A 47 -0.87 -9.72 -0.85
CA LEU A 47 -1.76 -10.67 -0.19
C LEU A 47 -2.02 -11.85 -1.11
N THR A 48 -1.91 -13.07 -0.59
CA THR A 48 -2.21 -14.32 -1.31
C THR A 48 -3.51 -14.97 -0.82
N GLY A 49 -3.94 -14.66 0.41
CA GLY A 49 -5.21 -15.10 0.98
C GLY A 49 -6.45 -14.36 0.45
N ALA A 50 -7.59 -14.60 1.10
CA ALA A 50 -8.89 -14.03 0.75
C ALA A 50 -9.61 -13.48 1.99
N GLY A 51 -10.48 -12.47 1.81
CA GLY A 51 -11.31 -11.95 2.89
C GLY A 51 -10.53 -11.15 3.95
N GLN A 52 -9.33 -10.68 3.61
CA GLN A 52 -8.42 -10.05 4.55
C GLN A 52 -8.63 -8.54 4.61
N VAL A 53 -8.35 -7.95 5.77
CA VAL A 53 -8.32 -6.50 5.95
C VAL A 53 -6.89 -6.11 6.34
N LEU A 54 -6.18 -5.47 5.42
CA LEU A 54 -4.89 -4.86 5.68
C LEU A 54 -5.11 -3.39 6.07
N ASP A 55 -4.77 -3.03 7.31
CA ASP A 55 -5.01 -1.70 7.86
C ASP A 55 -3.67 -1.03 8.20
N LEU A 56 -3.18 -0.16 7.32
CA LEU A 56 -1.85 0.44 7.44
C LEU A 56 -1.71 1.35 8.66
N SER A 57 -2.81 1.95 9.12
CA SER A 57 -2.84 2.75 10.35
C SER A 57 -2.46 1.95 11.60
N LYS A 58 -2.49 0.62 11.53
CA LYS A 58 -2.06 -0.28 12.60
C LYS A 58 -0.63 -0.79 12.44
N LEU A 59 0.04 -0.44 11.35
CA LEU A 59 1.32 -1.01 10.93
C LEU A 59 2.43 0.04 10.81
N ILE A 60 2.08 1.31 10.72
CA ILE A 60 3.01 2.42 10.54
C ILE A 60 2.92 3.33 11.75
N ASN A 61 4.06 3.67 12.34
CA ASN A 61 4.19 4.55 13.49
C ASN A 61 3.32 4.14 14.71
N VAL A 62 3.13 2.83 14.92
CA VAL A 62 2.35 2.30 16.06
C VAL A 62 3.28 1.87 17.18
N ASP A 63 3.06 2.43 18.38
CA ASP A 63 3.86 2.14 19.58
C ASP A 63 5.39 2.35 19.39
N GLY A 64 5.77 3.25 18.48
CA GLY A 64 7.17 3.57 18.18
C GLY A 64 7.89 2.56 17.27
N HIS A 65 7.14 1.67 16.60
CA HIS A 65 7.69 0.66 15.71
C HIS A 65 6.91 0.59 14.39
N ASP A 66 7.64 0.56 13.27
CA ASP A 66 7.08 0.30 11.96
C ASP A 66 7.10 -1.20 11.66
N LYS A 67 5.93 -1.74 11.32
CA LYS A 67 5.76 -3.09 10.80
C LYS A 67 5.91 -3.16 9.29
N ILE A 68 5.74 -2.03 8.61
CA ILE A 68 5.93 -1.89 7.17
C ILE A 68 6.76 -0.64 6.92
N SER A 69 7.81 -0.75 6.10
CA SER A 69 8.54 0.41 5.60
C SER A 69 9.08 0.15 4.19
N SER A 70 9.20 1.19 3.38
CA SER A 70 9.74 1.10 2.01
C SER A 70 9.02 0.04 1.18
N ILE A 71 7.68 0.14 1.09
CA ILE A 71 6.84 -0.71 0.26
C ILE A 71 5.99 0.20 -0.61
N GLU A 72 6.30 0.26 -1.90
CA GLU A 72 5.67 1.22 -2.81
C GLU A 72 4.48 0.63 -3.57
N ILE A 73 4.34 -0.70 -3.59
CA ILE A 73 3.22 -1.42 -4.20
C ILE A 73 2.53 -2.30 -3.16
N ILE A 74 1.22 -2.13 -3.01
CA ILE A 74 0.38 -3.01 -2.21
C ILE A 74 -0.55 -3.77 -3.15
N ASP A 75 -0.32 -5.07 -3.31
CA ASP A 75 -1.16 -5.95 -4.13
C ASP A 75 -2.14 -6.72 -3.24
N ILE A 76 -3.41 -6.34 -3.28
CA ILE A 76 -4.49 -6.98 -2.52
C ILE A 76 -5.28 -8.01 -3.34
N THR A 77 -4.85 -8.35 -4.56
CA THR A 77 -5.56 -9.26 -5.49
C THR A 77 -5.97 -10.58 -4.84
N GLY A 78 -5.06 -11.21 -4.10
CA GLY A 78 -5.30 -12.45 -3.35
C GLY A 78 -5.98 -13.57 -4.14
N THR A 79 -6.63 -14.47 -3.40
CA THR A 79 -7.51 -15.53 -3.96
C THR A 79 -8.99 -15.20 -3.82
N GLY A 80 -9.31 -14.04 -3.25
CA GLY A 80 -10.65 -13.50 -3.09
C GLY A 80 -10.61 -12.07 -2.57
N ASN A 81 -11.76 -11.51 -2.27
CA ASN A 81 -11.91 -10.08 -2.00
C ASN A 81 -11.18 -9.66 -0.71
N ASN A 82 -10.23 -8.76 -0.84
CA ASN A 82 -9.50 -8.15 0.27
C ASN A 82 -9.82 -6.66 0.38
N THR A 83 -9.55 -6.08 1.56
CA THR A 83 -9.70 -4.65 1.81
C THR A 83 -8.38 -4.07 2.29
N LEU A 84 -7.95 -2.99 1.65
CA LEU A 84 -6.87 -2.13 2.14
C LEU A 84 -7.48 -0.89 2.80
N LYS A 85 -7.00 -0.55 4.00
CA LYS A 85 -7.27 0.73 4.64
C LYS A 85 -5.97 1.51 4.75
N LEU A 86 -5.99 2.75 4.28
CA LEU A 86 -4.86 3.65 4.38
C LEU A 86 -5.30 5.11 4.49
N SER A 87 -4.41 5.90 5.07
CA SER A 87 -4.50 7.34 5.20
C SER A 87 -3.51 8.04 4.27
N MET A 88 -3.63 9.37 4.18
CA MET A 88 -2.64 10.20 3.48
C MET A 88 -1.24 10.07 4.07
N SER A 89 -1.14 10.02 5.40
CA SER A 89 0.14 9.89 6.10
C SER A 89 0.84 8.59 5.74
N ASP A 90 0.09 7.50 5.55
CA ASP A 90 0.66 6.22 5.12
C ASP A 90 1.26 6.31 3.71
N VAL A 91 0.61 7.05 2.80
CA VAL A 91 1.14 7.29 1.45
C VAL A 91 2.39 8.17 1.48
N LEU A 92 2.44 9.18 2.34
CA LEU A 92 3.63 10.01 2.53
C LEU A 92 4.81 9.23 3.11
N GLU A 93 4.55 8.29 4.02
CA GLU A 93 5.57 7.49 4.67
C GLU A 93 6.12 6.39 3.75
N LEU A 94 5.25 5.76 2.95
CA LEU A 94 5.62 4.64 2.09
C LEU A 94 5.93 5.03 0.65
N GLY A 95 5.40 6.15 0.17
CA GLY A 95 5.47 6.54 -1.23
C GLY A 95 6.82 7.11 -1.62
N HIS A 96 7.14 7.01 -2.91
CA HIS A 96 8.35 7.60 -3.49
C HIS A 96 8.03 8.47 -4.69
N LYS A 97 8.87 9.47 -4.92
CA LYS A 97 8.68 10.46 -5.99
C LYS A 97 8.94 9.84 -7.37
N ASP A 98 8.08 10.16 -8.35
CA ASP A 98 8.26 9.82 -9.77
C ASP A 98 8.38 8.31 -10.06
N LEU A 99 7.71 7.48 -9.26
CA LEU A 99 7.90 6.03 -9.31
C LEU A 99 7.15 5.35 -10.46
N PHE A 100 5.91 5.77 -10.69
CA PHE A 100 5.02 5.19 -11.71
C PHE A 100 4.67 6.19 -12.81
N LEU A 101 4.54 7.48 -12.45
CA LEU A 101 4.37 8.60 -13.37
C LEU A 101 5.47 9.62 -13.07
N VAL A 102 6.13 10.14 -14.11
CA VAL A 102 7.20 11.15 -13.95
C VAL A 102 6.58 12.54 -14.06
N ASP A 103 5.91 12.98 -13.00
CA ASP A 103 5.15 14.24 -12.92
C ASP A 103 5.43 15.06 -11.64
N GLY A 104 6.32 14.56 -10.79
CA GLY A 104 6.81 15.22 -9.60
C GLY A 104 6.12 14.77 -8.31
N HIS A 105 5.12 13.89 -8.34
CA HIS A 105 4.38 13.49 -7.13
C HIS A 105 5.07 12.36 -6.36
N THR A 106 4.87 12.35 -5.04
CA THR A 106 5.12 11.16 -4.21
C THR A 106 4.00 10.16 -4.45
N GLN A 107 4.34 8.93 -4.83
CA GLN A 107 3.38 7.96 -5.36
C GLN A 107 3.41 6.64 -4.58
N LEU A 108 2.21 6.08 -4.35
CA LEU A 108 1.98 4.70 -3.92
C LEU A 108 1.02 4.01 -4.91
N MET A 109 1.20 2.72 -5.15
CA MET A 109 0.34 1.94 -6.03
C MET A 109 -0.40 0.83 -5.29
N VAL A 110 -1.68 0.66 -5.64
CA VAL A 110 -2.52 -0.45 -5.18
C VAL A 110 -2.95 -1.29 -6.38
N ASN A 111 -2.55 -2.55 -6.38
CA ASN A 111 -3.02 -3.56 -7.31
C ASN A 111 -4.16 -4.37 -6.68
N GLY A 112 -5.12 -4.78 -7.50
CA GLY A 112 -6.26 -5.56 -7.05
C GLY A 112 -7.24 -5.83 -8.18
N ASN A 113 -8.21 -6.69 -7.93
CA ASN A 113 -9.19 -7.13 -8.90
C ASN A 113 -10.63 -6.76 -8.49
N SER A 114 -11.60 -7.25 -9.25
CA SER A 114 -13.01 -7.00 -8.98
C SER A 114 -13.44 -7.68 -7.69
N GLY A 115 -13.95 -6.88 -6.74
CA GLY A 115 -14.37 -7.34 -5.41
C GLY A 115 -13.47 -6.82 -4.30
N ASP A 116 -12.22 -6.46 -4.64
CA ASP A 116 -11.31 -5.78 -3.72
C ASP A 116 -11.76 -4.34 -3.45
N ARG A 117 -11.35 -3.85 -2.27
CA ARG A 117 -11.73 -2.53 -1.80
C ARG A 117 -10.56 -1.75 -1.20
N VAL A 118 -10.53 -0.47 -1.48
CA VAL A 118 -9.64 0.50 -0.82
C VAL A 118 -10.50 1.49 -0.04
N ASP A 119 -10.29 1.56 1.26
CA ASP A 119 -10.85 2.58 2.14
C ASP A 119 -9.79 3.67 2.35
N LEU A 120 -10.04 4.85 1.80
CA LEU A 120 -9.24 6.05 2.03
C LEU A 120 -9.86 6.82 3.18
N SER A 121 -9.26 6.73 4.37
CA SER A 121 -9.77 7.45 5.54
C SER A 121 -9.32 8.92 5.58
N ASP A 122 -10.21 9.75 6.11
CA ASP A 122 -10.08 11.20 6.27
C ASP A 122 -8.78 11.69 6.96
N MET A 123 -8.45 12.94 6.64
CA MET A 123 -7.24 13.73 6.85
C MET A 123 -7.00 14.19 8.29
N SER A 124 -7.49 13.50 9.32
CA SER A 124 -7.49 14.07 10.69
C SER A 124 -6.07 14.47 11.12
N GLY A 125 -5.81 15.79 11.23
CA GLY A 125 -4.51 16.36 11.59
C GLY A 125 -3.67 16.94 10.43
N LEU A 126 -4.13 16.86 9.18
CA LEU A 126 -3.47 17.48 8.02
C LEU A 126 -4.33 18.63 7.49
N GLU A 127 -3.85 19.87 7.66
CA GLU A 127 -4.48 21.10 7.14
C GLU A 127 -4.38 21.24 5.60
N ALA A 128 -4.02 20.16 4.90
CA ALA A 128 -3.53 20.18 3.52
C ALA A 128 -4.54 19.63 2.50
N GLY A 129 -5.85 19.78 2.74
CA GLY A 129 -6.88 19.33 1.79
C GLY A 129 -6.99 17.79 1.65
N GLY A 130 -8.01 17.35 0.90
CA GLY A 130 -8.40 15.93 0.81
C GLY A 130 -8.06 15.28 -0.52
N TRP A 131 -8.31 13.98 -0.60
CA TRP A 131 -8.17 13.21 -1.83
C TRP A 131 -9.16 13.70 -2.90
N THR A 132 -8.63 14.08 -4.06
CA THR A 132 -9.41 14.34 -5.27
C THR A 132 -9.17 13.23 -6.28
N LYS A 133 -10.23 12.79 -6.95
CA LYS A 133 -10.12 11.82 -8.05
C LYS A 133 -9.87 12.61 -9.34
N GLU A 134 -8.68 12.47 -9.92
CA GLU A 134 -8.28 13.23 -11.10
C GLU A 134 -8.70 12.54 -12.41
N GLY A 135 -8.35 11.26 -12.56
CA GLY A 135 -8.57 10.55 -13.81
C GLY A 135 -8.06 9.12 -13.82
N THR A 136 -7.89 8.57 -15.02
CA THR A 136 -7.33 7.23 -15.22
C THR A 136 -6.10 7.30 -16.10
N VAL A 137 -5.03 6.63 -15.68
CA VAL A 137 -3.76 6.49 -16.40
C VAL A 137 -3.49 5.02 -16.73
N ALA A 138 -2.65 4.77 -17.73
CA ALA A 138 -2.17 3.43 -18.03
C ALA A 138 -0.74 3.28 -17.50
N VAL A 139 -0.51 2.33 -16.59
CA VAL A 139 0.82 1.94 -16.12
C VAL A 139 1.05 0.48 -16.50
N ASN A 140 2.11 0.21 -17.26
CA ASN A 140 2.46 -1.14 -17.75
C ASN A 140 1.30 -1.90 -18.43
N GLY A 141 0.40 -1.18 -19.11
CA GLY A 141 -0.76 -1.76 -19.82
C GLY A 141 -2.01 -1.98 -18.96
N SER A 142 -1.95 -1.71 -17.65
CA SER A 142 -3.08 -1.74 -16.73
C SER A 142 -3.61 -0.33 -16.47
N ALA A 143 -4.93 -0.19 -16.33
CA ALA A 143 -5.58 1.08 -16.04
C ALA A 143 -5.68 1.33 -14.52
N TYR A 144 -5.24 2.50 -14.07
CA TYR A 144 -5.25 2.95 -12.67
C TYR A 144 -6.02 4.26 -12.54
N VAL A 145 -6.88 4.36 -11.53
CA VAL A 145 -7.48 5.62 -11.10
C VAL A 145 -6.49 6.35 -10.22
N VAL A 146 -6.23 7.63 -10.52
CA VAL A 146 -5.36 8.50 -9.73
C VAL A 146 -6.20 9.27 -8.72
N TYR A 147 -5.84 9.13 -7.45
CA TYR A 147 -6.29 9.99 -6.36
C TYR A 147 -5.14 10.89 -5.98
N GLU A 148 -5.34 12.20 -6.00
CA GLU A 148 -4.30 13.20 -5.73
C GLU A 148 -4.63 13.99 -4.46
N ASN A 149 -3.59 14.43 -3.77
CA ASN A 149 -3.63 15.61 -2.93
C ASN A 149 -2.65 16.65 -3.46
N THR A 150 -3.21 17.71 -4.05
CA THR A 150 -2.46 18.81 -4.67
C THR A 150 -1.60 19.61 -3.68
N ALA A 151 -2.02 19.75 -2.42
CA ALA A 151 -1.30 20.55 -1.44
C ALA A 151 -0.06 19.83 -0.89
N LEU A 152 -0.12 18.50 -0.79
CA LEU A 152 0.98 17.63 -0.36
C LEU A 152 1.78 17.08 -1.54
N ASN A 153 1.29 17.25 -2.77
CA ASN A 153 1.92 16.76 -3.99
C ASN A 153 2.11 15.23 -3.94
N VAL A 154 1.01 14.53 -3.60
CA VAL A 154 0.93 13.08 -3.38
C VAL A 154 -0.12 12.46 -4.28
N GLU A 155 0.16 11.27 -4.80
CA GLU A 155 -0.75 10.46 -5.60
C GLU A 155 -0.86 9.02 -5.09
N LEU A 156 -2.08 8.49 -5.12
CA LEU A 156 -2.37 7.07 -4.97
C LEU A 156 -2.94 6.55 -6.29
N LEU A 157 -2.23 5.58 -6.88
CA LEU A 157 -2.66 4.90 -8.09
C LEU A 157 -3.37 3.61 -7.71
N VAL A 158 -4.70 3.57 -7.85
CA VAL A 158 -5.50 2.38 -7.53
C VAL A 158 -5.94 1.70 -8.82
N GLN A 159 -5.66 0.41 -8.99
CA GLN A 159 -6.05 -0.33 -10.18
C GLN A 159 -7.57 -0.23 -10.39
N SER A 160 -7.99 0.12 -11.62
CA SER A 160 -9.37 0.55 -11.93
C SER A 160 -10.47 -0.49 -11.66
N THR A 161 -10.10 -1.75 -11.44
CA THR A 161 -10.99 -2.85 -11.06
C THR A 161 -11.34 -2.87 -9.57
N VAL A 162 -10.57 -2.16 -8.74
CA VAL A 162 -10.76 -2.07 -7.29
C VAL A 162 -11.80 -1.01 -6.96
N THR A 163 -12.65 -1.28 -5.97
CA THR A 163 -13.62 -0.29 -5.48
C THR A 163 -12.97 0.61 -4.45
N THR A 164 -12.84 1.91 -4.73
CA THR A 164 -12.35 2.88 -3.74
C THR A 164 -13.50 3.61 -3.07
N GLN A 165 -13.48 3.66 -1.73
CA GLN A 165 -14.37 4.50 -0.94
C GLN A 165 -13.54 5.56 -0.20
N LEU A 166 -13.95 6.83 -0.31
CA LEU A 166 -13.49 7.89 0.57
C LEU A 166 -14.36 7.86 1.84
N VAL A 167 -13.73 7.73 3.00
CA VAL A 167 -14.39 7.51 4.30
C VAL A 167 -14.17 8.69 5.22
#